data_AF-A0A3D2NNH9-F1
#
_entry.id   AF-A0A3D2NNH9-F1
#
_cell.length_a   1.000
_cell.length_b   1.000
_cell.length_c   1.000
_cell.angle_alpha   90.00
_cell.angle_beta   90.00
_cell.angle_gamma   90.00
#
_symmetry.space_group_name_H-M   'P 1'
#
loop_
_entity.id
_entity.type
_entity.pdbx_description
1 polymer ?
#
loop_
_entity_poly.entity_id
_entity_poly.type
_entity_poly.pdbx_seq_one_letter_code
_entity_poly.pdbx_strand_id
1 'polypeptide(L)' 'MWNERYAGEGYLFGTAPNAFLASNAARLKPGMSCLAVADGEGRNGVWLAEQG' A
#
# COMPACT_ATOMS: atom_id res chain seq x y z
N MET A 1 -2.11 6.32 20.98
CA MET A 1 -3.26 6.32 20.04
C MET A 1 -2.74 6.35 18.60
N TRP A 2 -3.48 5.90 17.57
CA TRP A 2 -2.97 5.93 16.18
C TRP A 2 -2.59 7.35 15.72
N ASN A 3 -3.34 8.36 16.15
CA ASN A 3 -3.07 9.77 15.83
C ASN A 3 -1.66 10.22 16.25
N GLU A 4 -1.22 9.89 17.46
CA GLU A 4 0.11 10.25 17.97
C GLU A 4 1.21 9.55 17.18
N ARG A 5 0.97 8.30 16.78
CA ARG A 5 1.93 7.50 16.02
C ARG A 5 2.18 8.09 14.63
N TYR A 6 1.13 8.61 13.98
CA TYR A 6 1.18 9.26 12.66
C TYR A 6 1.34 10.79 12.72
N ALA A 7 1.65 11.37 13.88
CA ALA A 7 1.75 12.83 14.02
C ALA A 7 3.05 13.43 13.44
N GLY A 8 4.06 12.59 13.18
CA GLY A 8 5.36 13.02 12.66
C GLY A 8 5.39 13.13 11.13
N GLU A 9 6.41 13.83 10.63
CA GLU A 9 6.71 13.86 9.19
C GLU A 9 7.58 12.65 8.80
N GLY A 10 7.21 11.98 7.70
CA GLY A 10 7.93 10.83 7.16
C GLY A 10 7.17 9.51 7.25
N TYR A 11 7.74 8.46 6.65
CA TYR A 11 7.12 7.13 6.58
C TYR A 11 7.56 6.25 7.74
N LEU A 12 6.62 5.83 8.57
CA LEU A 12 6.85 4.90 9.69
C LEU A 12 7.14 3.47 9.22
N PHE A 13 6.56 3.08 8.07
CA PHE A 13 6.66 1.72 7.55
C PHE A 13 7.46 1.62 6.25
N GLY A 14 8.12 2.71 5.86
CA GLY A 14 8.83 2.82 4.58
C GLY A 14 7.90 2.88 3.38
N THR A 15 8.47 3.04 2.19
CA THR A 15 7.73 3.34 0.96
C THR A 15 7.57 2.15 0.02
N ALA A 16 8.37 1.10 0.18
CA ALA A 16 8.26 -0.11 -0.63
C ALA A 16 6.95 -0.87 -0.30
N PRO A 17 6.29 -1.50 -1.29
CA PRO A 17 5.08 -2.27 -1.05
C PRO A 17 5.37 -3.51 -0.19
N ASN A 18 4.32 -4.10 0.37
CA ASN A 18 4.43 -5.38 1.04
C ASN A 18 4.97 -6.45 0.05
N ALA A 19 6.03 -7.16 0.44
CA ALA A 19 6.70 -8.14 -0.43
C ALA A 19 5.79 -9.30 -0.84
N PHE A 20 4.85 -9.73 0.01
CA PHE A 20 3.87 -10.75 -0.34
C PHE A 20 2.85 -10.22 -1.36
N LEU A 21 2.43 -8.96 -1.22
CA LEU A 21 1.55 -8.34 -2.21
C LEU A 21 2.25 -8.27 -3.58
N ALA A 22 3.49 -7.77 -3.60
CA ALA A 22 4.30 -7.66 -4.80
C ALA A 22 4.58 -9.02 -5.46
N SER A 23 4.82 -10.08 -4.67
CA SER A 23 5.03 -11.43 -5.22
C SER A 23 3.79 -12.03 -5.89
N ASN A 24 2.60 -11.48 -5.63
CA ASN A 24 1.34 -11.88 -6.25
C ASN A 24 0.94 -10.98 -7.43
N ALA A 25 1.80 -10.06 -7.89
CA ALA A 25 1.50 -9.10 -8.97
C ALA A 25 0.96 -9.77 -10.24
N ALA A 26 1.45 -10.96 -10.59
CA ALA A 26 1.00 -11.71 -11.77
C ALA A 26 -0.49 -12.11 -11.75
N ARG A 27 -1.17 -11.99 -10.60
CA ARG A 27 -2.62 -12.24 -10.45
C ARG A 27 -3.47 -11.00 -10.75
N LEU A 28 -2.86 -9.81 -10.74
CA LEU A 28 -3.51 -8.55 -11.01
C LEU A 28 -3.64 -8.37 -12.53
N LYS A 29 -4.74 -7.74 -12.95
CA LYS A 29 -4.97 -7.40 -14.36
C LYS A 29 -5.43 -5.94 -14.43
N PRO A 30 -5.05 -5.20 -15.49
CA PRO A 30 -5.48 -3.83 -15.65
C PRO A 30 -7.01 -3.67 -15.60
N GLY A 31 -7.47 -2.60 -14.95
CA GLY A 31 -8.89 -2.29 -14.78
C GLY A 31 -9.62 -3.07 -13.68
N MET A 32 -8.90 -3.85 -12.86
CA MET A 32 -9.46 -4.45 -11.64
C MET A 32 -9.61 -3.42 -10.52
N SER A 33 -10.71 -3.51 -9.76
CA SER A 33 -10.86 -2.76 -8.51
C SER A 33 -10.17 -3.48 -7.35
N CYS A 34 -9.41 -2.74 -6.54
CA CYS A 34 -8.71 -3.26 -5.37
C CYS A 34 -9.17 -2.58 -4.07
N LEU A 35 -9.17 -3.34 -2.96
CA LEU A 35 -9.41 -2.83 -1.61
C LEU A 35 -8.19 -3.09 -0.73
N ALA A 36 -7.55 -2.03 -0.23
CA ALA A 36 -6.45 -2.10 0.71
C ALA A 36 -6.93 -1.70 2.11
N VAL A 37 -7.18 -2.70 2.97
CA VAL A 37 -7.72 -2.47 4.32
C VAL A 37 -6.60 -2.04 5.26
N ALA A 38 -6.85 -1.00 6.07
CA ALA A 38 -5.91 -0.48 7.06
C ALA A 38 -4.53 -0.15 6.47
N ASP A 39 -4.49 0.43 5.26
CA ASP A 39 -3.26 0.65 4.50
C ASP A 39 -2.39 1.80 5.03
N GLY A 40 -2.74 2.40 6.16
CA GLY A 40 -1.94 3.43 6.85
C GLY A 40 -1.49 4.55 5.89
N GLU A 41 -0.19 4.56 5.60
CA GLU A 41 0.50 5.55 4.74
C GLU A 41 0.30 5.32 3.24
N GLY A 42 -0.53 4.36 2.83
CA GLY A 42 -1.03 4.19 1.46
C GLY A 42 -0.06 3.52 0.48
N ARG A 43 1.09 3.03 0.95
CA ARG A 43 2.15 2.47 0.07
C ARG A 43 1.68 1.30 -0.79
N ASN A 44 0.79 0.45 -0.27
CA ASN A 44 0.28 -0.68 -1.06
C ASN A 44 -0.79 -0.22 -2.03
N GLY A 45 -1.65 0.72 -1.62
CA GLY A 45 -2.67 1.31 -2.48
C GLY A 45 -2.08 2.05 -3.68
N VAL A 46 -1.02 2.84 -3.46
CA VAL A 46 -0.26 3.50 -4.53
C VAL A 46 0.32 2.46 -5.48
N TRP A 47 1.04 1.47 -4.95
CA TRP A 47 1.62 0.41 -5.78
C TRP A 47 0.56 -0.39 -6.57
N LEU A 48 -0.61 -0.67 -5.96
CA LEU A 48 -1.73 -1.34 -6.64
C LEU A 48 -2.27 -0.51 -7.80
N ALA A 49 -2.39 0.82 -7.63
CA ALA A 49 -2.86 1.72 -8.68
C ALA A 49 -1.89 1.80 -9.87
N GLU A 50 -0.60 1.53 -9.65
CA GLU A 50 0.42 1.50 -10.71
C GLU A 50 0.35 0.24 -11.59
N GLN A 51 -0.46 -0.77 -11.24
CA GLN A 51 -0.52 -2.05 -11.96
C GLN A 51 -1.41 -2.07 -13.21
N GLY A 52 -1.94 -0.91 -13.63
CA GLY A 52 -2.61 -0.72 -14.93
C GLY A 52 -4.12 -0.50 -14.90
#